data_AF-A0A1T4VZ81-F1
#
_entry.id   AF-A0A1T4VZ81-F1
#
_cell.length_a   1.000
_cell.length_b   1.000
_cell.length_c   1.000
_cell.angle_alpha   90.00
_cell.angle_beta   90.00
_cell.angle_gamma   90.00
#
_symmetry.space_group_name_H-M   'P 1'
#
loop_
_entity.id
_entity.type
_entity.pdbx_description
1 polymer ?
#
loop_
_entity_poly.entity_id
_entity_poly.type
_entity_poly.pdbx_seq_one_letter_code
_entity_poly.pdbx_strand_id
1 'polypeptide(L)'
;MKDKVKERILLDLVQQNKDIINFYSVSKEEKQKILEIISTAEDNKTEYVFPDFVFDNGFIEHFQITSSHTNRNGSYMERKNAEVYREFKKKMKEADEKLSNGEKWIESFSVEPVLQDKQSYSYLIKSFKDGFEKHLESLEKYEGIKEVGIFLIEYSDSVLRKNIKNIEDLRSIFSYGDVSKNDKKVYMLSKDIDLLKYVFTKKEKVDYIIFVNRSCVDGLYIEVIKTEKIIELVDILKDGYIFYPINLYTGKFSIGVKRFGDLC
;
A
#
# COMPACT_ATOMS: atom_id res chain seq x y z
N MET A 1 -15.17 -10.86 3.81
CA MET A 1 -14.72 -12.08 3.12
C MET A 1 -13.31 -11.79 2.64
N LYS A 2 -12.28 -12.53 3.08
CA LYS A 2 -10.91 -12.38 2.57
C LYS A 2 -10.94 -12.69 1.07
N ASP A 3 -10.23 -11.89 0.28
CA ASP A 3 -10.25 -11.96 -1.19
C ASP A 3 -8.84 -12.36 -1.65
N LYS A 4 -8.60 -13.67 -1.74
CA LYS A 4 -7.29 -14.24 -2.10
C LYS A 4 -6.76 -13.72 -3.44
N VAL A 5 -7.65 -13.34 -4.35
CA VAL A 5 -7.25 -12.75 -5.63
C VAL A 5 -6.52 -11.43 -5.37
N LYS A 6 -7.00 -10.60 -4.42
CA LYS A 6 -6.33 -9.36 -4.05
C LYS A 6 -5.00 -9.60 -3.34
N GLU A 7 -4.96 -10.54 -2.39
CA GLU A 7 -3.74 -10.92 -1.67
C GLU A 7 -2.65 -11.37 -2.67
N ARG A 8 -2.98 -12.32 -3.55
CA ARG A 8 -2.06 -12.83 -4.57
C ARG A 8 -1.59 -11.74 -5.53
N ILE A 9 -2.50 -10.88 -6.00
CA ILE A 9 -2.15 -9.73 -6.86
C ILE A 9 -1.10 -8.85 -6.19
N LEU A 10 -1.19 -8.63 -4.87
CA LEU A 10 -0.21 -7.81 -4.16
C LEU A 10 1.15 -8.49 -4.07
N LEU A 11 1.20 -9.79 -3.75
CA LEU A 11 2.47 -10.52 -3.73
C LEU A 11 3.10 -10.57 -5.13
N ASP A 12 2.31 -10.84 -6.17
CA ASP A 12 2.76 -10.82 -7.57
C ASP A 12 3.29 -9.43 -7.97
N LEU A 13 2.63 -8.36 -7.51
CA LEU A 13 3.11 -6.98 -7.70
C LEU A 13 4.50 -6.80 -7.08
N VAL A 14 4.71 -7.26 -5.85
CA VAL A 14 6.02 -7.21 -5.19
C VAL A 14 7.05 -8.06 -5.94
N GLN A 15 6.65 -9.24 -6.41
CA GLN A 15 7.52 -10.15 -7.18
C GLN A 15 8.02 -9.54 -8.49
N GLN A 16 7.13 -8.84 -9.21
CA GLN A 16 7.43 -8.20 -10.49
C GLN A 16 8.28 -6.93 -10.34
N ASN A 17 8.35 -6.36 -9.14
CA ASN A 17 8.99 -5.06 -8.86
C ASN A 17 10.13 -5.19 -7.84
N LYS A 18 10.86 -6.32 -7.85
CA LYS A 18 11.98 -6.61 -6.93
C LYS A 18 13.12 -5.60 -7.03
N ASP A 19 13.30 -5.00 -8.18
CA ASP A 19 14.35 -4.03 -8.50
C ASP A 19 14.15 -2.68 -7.80
N ILE A 20 12.90 -2.32 -7.46
CA ILE A 20 12.57 -1.07 -6.78
C ILE A 20 12.36 -1.24 -5.26
N ILE A 21 12.55 -2.44 -4.72
CA ILE A 21 12.42 -2.69 -3.28
C ILE A 21 13.54 -1.99 -2.52
N ASN A 22 13.15 -1.16 -1.55
CA ASN A 22 14.07 -0.51 -0.63
C ASN A 22 14.22 -1.36 0.63
N PHE A 23 15.44 -1.81 0.90
CA PHE A 23 15.76 -2.63 2.08
C PHE A 23 16.32 -1.75 3.19
N TYR A 24 15.77 -1.87 4.40
CA TYR A 24 16.17 -1.11 5.58
C TYR A 24 16.62 -2.03 6.70
N SER A 25 17.86 -1.82 7.13
CA SER A 25 18.50 -2.60 8.20
C SER A 25 18.57 -4.11 7.93
N VAL A 26 18.74 -4.48 6.66
CA VAL A 26 18.86 -5.85 6.15
C VAL A 26 20.27 -6.07 5.58
N SER A 27 20.92 -7.18 5.92
CA SER A 27 22.23 -7.55 5.36
C SER A 27 22.14 -7.95 3.89
N LYS A 28 23.28 -8.12 3.21
CA LYS A 28 23.27 -8.57 1.80
C LYS A 28 22.73 -10.00 1.67
N GLU A 29 23.08 -10.86 2.61
CA GLU A 29 22.65 -12.26 2.67
C GLU A 29 21.14 -12.34 2.96
N GLU A 30 20.67 -11.55 3.93
CA GLU A 30 19.24 -11.46 4.25
C GLU A 30 18.43 -10.91 3.07
N LYS A 31 18.95 -9.90 2.37
CA LYS A 31 18.33 -9.37 1.15
C LYS A 31 18.12 -10.47 0.11
N GLN A 32 19.14 -11.30 -0.13
CA GLN A 32 19.02 -12.41 -1.08
C GLN A 32 17.97 -13.43 -0.61
N LYS A 33 17.98 -13.78 0.69
CA LYS A 33 17.00 -14.69 1.29
C LYS A 33 15.56 -14.17 1.15
N ILE A 34 15.33 -12.89 1.40
CA ILE A 34 13.99 -12.28 1.31
C ILE A 34 13.51 -12.24 -0.15
N LEU A 35 14.40 -11.92 -1.10
CA LEU A 35 14.06 -11.94 -2.51
C LEU A 35 13.69 -13.35 -3.00
N GLU A 36 14.37 -14.38 -2.49
CA GLU A 36 14.03 -15.77 -2.73
C GLU A 36 12.65 -16.12 -2.13
N ILE A 37 12.42 -15.79 -0.85
CA ILE A 37 11.11 -15.99 -0.19
C ILE A 37 9.97 -15.32 -0.98
N ILE A 38 10.15 -14.06 -1.40
CA ILE A 38 9.16 -13.36 -2.22
C ILE A 38 8.90 -14.12 -3.52
N SER A 39 9.90 -14.78 -4.11
CA SER A 39 9.78 -15.55 -5.35
C SER A 39 9.08 -16.89 -5.18
N THR A 40 9.28 -17.55 -4.05
CA THR A 40 8.89 -18.96 -3.82
C THR A 40 7.65 -19.11 -2.95
N ALA A 41 7.21 -18.05 -2.27
CA ALA A 41 6.01 -18.10 -1.44
C ALA A 41 4.77 -18.53 -2.25
N GLU A 42 4.08 -19.54 -1.73
CA GLU A 42 2.88 -20.12 -2.32
C GLU A 42 1.65 -19.75 -1.51
N ASP A 43 0.48 -19.77 -2.15
CA ASP A 43 -0.79 -19.56 -1.43
C ASP A 43 -0.97 -20.66 -0.38
N ASN A 44 -1.42 -20.27 0.82
CA ASN A 44 -1.77 -21.27 1.83
C ASN A 44 -2.94 -22.11 1.34
N LYS A 45 -2.81 -23.44 1.35
CA LYS A 45 -3.81 -24.38 0.82
C LYS A 45 -5.12 -24.36 1.60
N THR A 46 -5.09 -23.96 2.87
CA THR A 46 -6.29 -23.85 3.70
C THR A 46 -6.92 -22.47 3.51
N GLU A 47 -8.06 -22.43 2.82
CA GLU A 47 -8.75 -21.17 2.56
C GLU A 47 -9.19 -20.48 3.87
N TYR A 48 -9.03 -19.15 3.91
CA TYR A 48 -9.47 -18.28 5.01
C TYR A 48 -8.78 -18.48 6.37
N VAL A 49 -7.67 -19.22 6.41
CA VAL A 49 -6.88 -19.45 7.62
C VAL A 49 -5.52 -18.79 7.46
N PHE A 50 -5.09 -18.08 8.50
CA PHE A 50 -3.74 -17.54 8.61
C PHE A 50 -2.69 -18.66 8.40
N PRO A 51 -1.57 -18.40 7.71
CA PRO A 51 -1.20 -17.18 6.98
C PRO A 51 -1.75 -17.16 5.54
N ASP A 52 -1.65 -16.03 4.84
CA ASP A 52 -2.00 -15.94 3.42
C ASP A 52 -1.07 -16.74 2.50
N PHE A 53 0.24 -16.68 2.78
CA PHE A 53 1.26 -17.40 2.02
C PHE A 53 2.19 -18.19 2.93
N VAL A 54 2.70 -19.29 2.40
CA VAL A 54 3.64 -20.20 3.07
C VAL A 54 4.85 -20.48 2.19
N PHE A 55 5.97 -20.78 2.83
CA PHE A 55 7.22 -21.22 2.20
C PHE A 55 7.99 -22.12 3.18
N ASP A 56 9.05 -22.77 2.72
CA ASP A 56 9.73 -23.86 3.44
C ASP A 56 10.07 -23.56 4.91
N ASN A 57 10.45 -22.32 5.22
CA ASN A 57 10.85 -21.89 6.56
C ASN A 57 9.97 -20.79 7.17
N GLY A 58 8.73 -20.59 6.70
CA GLY A 58 7.93 -19.54 7.29
C GLY A 58 6.65 -19.17 6.55
N PHE A 59 6.23 -17.92 6.78
CA PHE A 59 4.98 -17.40 6.27
C PHE A 59 5.03 -15.92 5.89
N ILE A 60 4.07 -15.53 5.04
CA ILE A 60 3.74 -14.12 4.77
C ILE A 60 2.24 -13.94 5.06
N GLU A 61 1.90 -13.01 5.95
CA GLU A 61 0.51 -12.60 6.18
C GLU A 61 0.27 -11.22 5.57
N HIS A 62 -0.80 -11.09 4.78
CA HIS A 62 -1.23 -9.81 4.21
C HIS A 62 -2.32 -9.16 5.05
N PHE A 63 -2.22 -7.83 5.19
CA PHE A 63 -3.36 -7.01 5.56
C PHE A 63 -3.25 -5.58 5.05
N GLN A 64 -4.42 -4.96 4.89
CA GLN A 64 -4.56 -3.59 4.41
C GLN A 64 -4.72 -2.61 5.58
N ILE A 65 -4.14 -1.43 5.43
CA ILE A 65 -4.30 -0.30 6.35
C ILE A 65 -4.80 0.93 5.60
N THR A 66 -5.48 1.82 6.32
CA THR A 66 -6.11 3.01 5.76
C THR A 66 -5.89 4.22 6.66
N SER A 67 -5.67 5.39 6.06
CA SER A 67 -5.69 6.70 6.74
C SER A 67 -7.09 7.31 6.76
N SER A 68 -8.08 6.60 6.25
CA SER A 68 -9.46 7.05 6.16
C SER A 68 -10.23 6.74 7.43
N HIS A 69 -11.22 7.58 7.73
CA HIS A 69 -12.21 7.24 8.75
C HIS A 69 -12.88 5.89 8.44
N THR A 70 -12.88 4.97 9.40
CA THR A 70 -13.54 3.66 9.32
C THR A 70 -14.79 3.59 10.18
N ASN A 71 -15.82 2.88 9.71
CA ASN A 71 -16.98 2.51 10.53
C ASN A 71 -17.35 1.04 10.29
N ARG A 72 -18.49 0.58 10.82
CA ARG A 72 -18.98 -0.80 10.63
C ARG A 72 -19.11 -1.23 9.16
N ASN A 73 -19.19 -0.27 8.23
CA ASN A 73 -19.33 -0.51 6.80
C ASN A 73 -18.00 -0.41 6.04
N GLY A 74 -16.86 -0.39 6.74
CA GLY A 74 -15.52 -0.28 6.15
C GLY A 74 -14.98 1.14 6.11
N SER A 75 -13.90 1.35 5.35
CA SER A 75 -13.27 2.67 5.23
C SER A 75 -14.14 3.62 4.39
N TYR A 76 -14.11 4.91 4.72
CA TYR A 76 -14.80 5.93 3.94
C TYR A 76 -14.33 5.92 2.48
N MET A 77 -13.03 5.77 2.27
CA MET A 77 -12.43 5.80 0.94
C MET A 77 -12.80 4.59 0.08
N GLU A 78 -12.78 3.40 0.66
CA GLU A 78 -13.15 2.18 -0.05
C GLU A 78 -14.61 2.27 -0.54
N ARG A 79 -15.51 2.77 0.31
CA ARG A 79 -16.92 2.97 -0.07
C ARG A 79 -17.08 3.99 -1.19
N LYS A 80 -16.35 5.11 -1.13
CA LYS A 80 -16.38 6.14 -2.19
C LYS A 80 -15.78 5.65 -3.49
N ASN A 81 -14.67 4.94 -3.46
CA ASN A 81 -14.08 4.33 -4.64
C ASN A 81 -14.99 3.26 -5.26
N ALA A 82 -15.70 2.48 -4.44
CA ALA A 82 -16.68 1.51 -4.91
C ALA A 82 -17.92 2.17 -5.55
N GLU A 83 -18.31 3.37 -5.10
CA GLU A 83 -19.36 4.19 -5.72
C GLU A 83 -18.91 4.68 -7.10
N VAL A 84 -17.74 5.33 -7.18
CA VAL A 84 -17.13 5.79 -8.44
C VAL A 84 -16.98 4.65 -9.44
N TYR A 85 -16.54 3.48 -9.00
CA TYR A 85 -16.37 2.32 -9.88
C TYR A 85 -17.68 1.74 -10.39
N ARG A 86 -18.74 1.74 -9.56
CA ARG A 86 -20.08 1.32 -9.98
C ARG A 86 -20.65 2.25 -11.04
N GLU A 87 -20.53 3.56 -10.84
CA GLU A 87 -20.94 4.54 -11.86
C GLU A 87 -20.12 4.38 -13.14
N PHE A 88 -18.80 4.20 -13.02
CA PHE A 88 -17.92 3.99 -14.15
C PHE A 88 -18.33 2.76 -14.97
N LYS A 89 -18.63 1.63 -14.32
CA LYS A 89 -19.11 0.41 -14.99
C LYS A 89 -20.43 0.63 -15.73
N LYS A 90 -21.35 1.41 -15.14
CA LYS A 90 -22.61 1.75 -15.80
C LYS A 90 -22.37 2.55 -17.09
N LYS A 91 -21.58 3.62 -17.00
CA LYS A 91 -21.23 4.46 -18.17
C LYS A 91 -20.41 3.69 -19.22
N MET A 92 -19.52 2.78 -18.80
CA MET A 92 -18.81 1.85 -19.70
C MET A 92 -19.79 1.05 -20.54
N LYS A 93 -20.82 0.45 -19.90
CA LYS A 93 -21.81 -0.37 -20.59
C LYS A 93 -22.64 0.45 -21.59
N GLU A 94 -23.07 1.64 -21.19
CA GLU A 94 -23.80 2.56 -22.07
C GLU A 94 -22.95 2.99 -23.28
N ALA A 95 -21.66 3.23 -23.08
CA ALA A 95 -20.72 3.56 -24.16
C ALA A 95 -20.51 2.37 -25.12
N ASP A 96 -20.39 1.17 -24.58
CA ASP A 96 -20.23 -0.06 -25.36
C ASP A 96 -21.45 -0.36 -26.23
N GLU A 97 -22.66 -0.15 -25.70
CA GLU A 97 -23.93 -0.28 -26.44
C GLU A 97 -23.99 0.73 -27.61
N LYS A 98 -23.64 2.00 -27.38
CA LYS A 98 -23.60 3.04 -28.43
C LYS A 98 -22.60 2.72 -29.55
N LEU A 99 -21.41 2.21 -29.20
CA LEU A 99 -20.39 1.81 -30.17
C LEU A 99 -20.84 0.56 -30.95
N SER A 100 -21.42 -0.42 -30.26
CA SER A 100 -21.88 -1.68 -30.85
C SER A 100 -23.01 -1.44 -31.86
N ASN A 101 -23.99 -0.61 -31.50
CA ASN A 101 -25.14 -0.25 -32.35
C ASN A 101 -24.77 0.68 -33.52
N GLY A 102 -23.54 1.21 -33.54
CA GLY A 102 -23.08 2.13 -34.59
C GLY A 102 -23.63 3.56 -34.43
N GLU A 103 -24.24 3.88 -33.29
CA GLU A 103 -24.67 5.24 -32.96
C GLU A 103 -23.49 6.20 -32.88
N LYS A 104 -22.33 5.69 -32.44
CA LYS A 104 -21.07 6.42 -32.37
C LYS A 104 -19.89 5.57 -32.82
N TRP A 105 -18.83 6.24 -33.27
CA TRP A 105 -17.55 5.66 -33.66
C TRP A 105 -16.48 5.79 -32.57
N ILE A 106 -16.59 6.85 -31.78
CA ILE A 106 -15.77 7.15 -30.62
C ILE A 106 -16.73 7.58 -29.51
N GLU A 107 -16.58 7.01 -28.33
CA GLU A 107 -17.29 7.46 -27.13
C GLU A 107 -16.29 7.63 -25.99
N SER A 108 -16.35 8.80 -25.34
CA SER A 108 -15.54 9.09 -24.16
C SER A 108 -16.44 9.56 -23.04
N PHE A 109 -16.11 9.17 -21.81
CA PHE A 109 -16.84 9.63 -20.64
C PHE A 109 -15.93 9.65 -19.40
N SER A 110 -16.35 10.44 -18.42
CA SER A 110 -15.75 10.48 -17.09
C SER A 110 -16.82 10.29 -16.01
N VAL A 111 -16.35 9.84 -14.85
CA VAL A 111 -17.09 9.91 -13.59
C VAL A 111 -16.57 11.10 -12.79
N GLU A 112 -17.48 11.84 -12.16
CA GLU A 112 -17.11 12.99 -11.35
C GLU A 112 -16.13 12.59 -10.25
N PRO A 113 -15.02 13.33 -10.08
CA PRO A 113 -14.06 12.98 -9.06
C PRO A 113 -14.62 13.18 -7.66
N VAL A 114 -14.42 12.21 -6.78
CA VAL A 114 -14.79 12.34 -5.36
C VAL A 114 -13.60 12.88 -4.56
N LEU A 115 -13.85 13.90 -3.75
CA LEU A 115 -12.87 14.45 -2.83
C LEU A 115 -12.59 13.49 -1.67
N GLN A 116 -11.31 13.31 -1.37
CA GLN A 116 -10.83 12.52 -0.25
C GLN A 116 -10.61 13.38 1.01
N ASP A 117 -11.68 13.79 1.69
CA ASP A 117 -11.66 14.81 2.76
C ASP A 117 -11.57 14.28 4.21
N LYS A 118 -11.75 12.97 4.43
CA LYS A 118 -11.78 12.35 5.77
C LYS A 118 -10.56 11.47 6.05
N GLN A 119 -9.38 12.07 5.84
CA GLN A 119 -8.09 11.42 5.98
C GLN A 119 -7.32 12.01 7.16
N SER A 120 -6.61 11.17 7.92
CA SER A 120 -5.68 11.65 8.93
C SER A 120 -4.56 10.65 9.21
N TYR A 121 -3.43 11.17 9.69
CA TYR A 121 -2.35 10.34 10.21
C TYR A 121 -2.80 9.52 11.43
N SER A 122 -3.67 10.08 12.28
CA SER A 122 -4.21 9.35 13.43
C SER A 122 -5.05 8.13 13.05
N TYR A 123 -5.81 8.20 11.95
CA TYR A 123 -6.53 7.04 11.42
C TYR A 123 -5.57 5.99 10.87
N LEU A 124 -4.47 6.39 10.22
CA LEU A 124 -3.43 5.46 9.79
C LEU A 124 -2.83 4.71 10.99
N ILE A 125 -2.40 5.43 12.03
CA ILE A 125 -1.83 4.82 13.24
C ILE A 125 -2.81 3.79 13.82
N LYS A 126 -4.08 4.18 13.96
CA LYS A 126 -5.12 3.31 14.52
C LYS A 126 -5.30 2.07 13.64
N SER A 127 -5.48 2.24 12.33
CA SER A 127 -5.66 1.13 11.39
C SER A 127 -4.46 0.19 11.37
N PHE A 128 -3.25 0.74 11.44
CA PHE A 128 -2.02 -0.03 11.50
C PHE A 128 -1.98 -0.90 12.75
N LYS A 129 -2.14 -0.30 13.93
CA LYS A 129 -2.05 -1.01 15.22
C LYS A 129 -3.17 -2.04 15.38
N ASP A 130 -4.41 -1.67 15.06
CA ASP A 130 -5.56 -2.59 15.14
C ASP A 130 -5.36 -3.80 14.21
N GLY A 131 -4.89 -3.56 12.98
CA GLY A 131 -4.54 -4.64 12.04
C GLY A 131 -3.42 -5.50 12.60
N PHE A 132 -2.31 -4.88 13.01
CA PHE A 132 -1.14 -5.59 13.51
C PHE A 132 -1.48 -6.51 14.70
N GLU A 133 -2.18 -6.01 15.72
CA GLU A 133 -2.56 -6.84 16.88
C GLU A 133 -3.49 -7.99 16.49
N LYS A 134 -4.48 -7.75 15.63
CA LYS A 134 -5.40 -8.80 15.15
C LYS A 134 -4.65 -9.93 14.42
N HIS A 135 -3.68 -9.57 13.59
CA HIS A 135 -2.88 -10.56 12.87
C HIS A 135 -1.86 -11.25 13.78
N LEU A 136 -1.37 -10.59 14.84
CA LEU A 136 -0.60 -11.24 15.90
C LEU A 136 -1.42 -12.26 16.70
N GLU A 137 -2.68 -11.96 17.04
CA GLU A 137 -3.58 -12.93 17.71
C GLU A 137 -3.83 -14.17 16.84
N SER A 138 -3.83 -14.00 15.52
CA SER A 138 -3.95 -15.12 14.57
C SER A 138 -2.65 -15.92 14.50
N LEU A 139 -1.50 -15.26 14.49
CA LEU A 139 -0.18 -15.87 14.56
C LEU A 139 0.04 -16.70 15.84
N GLU A 140 -0.49 -16.25 16.98
CA GLU A 140 -0.38 -17.00 18.24
C GLU A 140 -1.07 -18.37 18.16
N LYS A 141 -2.16 -18.46 17.40
CA LYS A 141 -2.95 -19.69 17.21
C LYS A 141 -2.43 -20.57 16.08
N TYR A 142 -1.56 -20.03 15.22
CA TYR A 142 -0.99 -20.77 14.10
C TYR A 142 -0.05 -21.86 14.62
N GLU A 143 -0.11 -23.08 14.09
CA GLU A 143 0.77 -24.19 14.51
C GLU A 143 1.79 -24.60 13.44
N GLY A 144 1.77 -23.95 12.28
CA GLY A 144 2.73 -24.24 11.21
C GLY A 144 4.11 -23.65 11.45
N ILE A 145 4.96 -23.66 10.42
CA ILE A 145 6.36 -23.22 10.50
C ILE A 145 6.42 -21.70 10.71
N LYS A 146 7.23 -21.26 11.69
CA LYS A 146 7.39 -19.85 12.09
C LYS A 146 8.86 -19.41 12.23
N GLU A 147 9.79 -20.07 11.52
CA GLU A 147 11.21 -19.67 11.61
C GLU A 147 11.45 -18.29 10.99
N VAL A 148 10.64 -17.90 10.00
CA VAL A 148 10.61 -16.56 9.42
C VAL A 148 9.17 -16.08 9.31
N GLY A 149 8.83 -15.02 10.06
CA GLY A 149 7.53 -14.36 10.00
C GLY A 149 7.61 -13.04 9.24
N ILE A 150 6.76 -12.88 8.22
CA ILE A 150 6.69 -11.66 7.42
C ILE A 150 5.26 -11.12 7.41
N PHE A 151 5.10 -9.82 7.70
CA PHE A 151 3.85 -9.11 7.46
C PHE A 151 3.96 -8.26 6.20
N LEU A 152 3.09 -8.54 5.22
CA LEU A 152 2.90 -7.77 3.98
C LEU A 152 1.77 -6.75 4.21
N ILE A 153 2.14 -5.50 4.41
CA ILE A 153 1.22 -4.43 4.77
C ILE A 153 0.97 -3.53 3.56
N GLU A 154 -0.29 -3.44 3.13
CA GLU A 154 -0.70 -2.56 2.03
C GLU A 154 -1.35 -1.29 2.55
N TYR A 155 -0.84 -0.14 2.15
CA TYR A 155 -1.49 1.15 2.41
C TYR A 155 -2.42 1.52 1.26
N SER A 156 -3.74 1.42 1.50
CA SER A 156 -4.77 1.52 0.46
C SER A 156 -5.04 2.94 -0.06
N ASP A 157 -4.77 3.97 0.76
CA ASP A 157 -5.22 5.33 0.45
C ASP A 157 -4.14 6.14 -0.27
N SER A 158 -2.88 5.95 0.09
CA SER A 158 -1.72 6.59 -0.55
C SER A 158 -1.76 8.13 -0.58
N VAL A 159 -2.51 8.74 0.34
CA VAL A 159 -2.77 10.19 0.41
C VAL A 159 -1.97 10.94 1.45
N LEU A 160 -1.29 10.21 2.34
CA LEU A 160 -0.44 10.83 3.34
C LEU A 160 0.86 11.27 2.69
N ARG A 161 1.31 12.46 3.08
CA ARG A 161 2.58 13.05 2.70
C ARG A 161 3.44 13.24 3.92
N LYS A 162 4.76 13.27 3.70
CA LYS A 162 5.76 13.54 4.72
C LYS A 162 6.45 14.87 4.47
N ASN A 163 6.81 15.56 5.55
CA ASN A 163 7.77 16.65 5.57
C ASN A 163 8.76 16.41 6.72
N ILE A 164 10.00 16.85 6.54
CA ILE A 164 10.99 16.86 7.61
C ILE A 164 10.48 17.75 8.75
N LYS A 165 10.54 17.24 9.99
CA LYS A 165 10.17 18.01 11.18
C LYS A 165 11.12 19.21 11.35
N ASN A 166 10.62 20.34 11.85
CA ASN A 166 11.40 21.55 12.12
C ASN A 166 12.04 22.24 10.88
N ILE A 167 11.66 21.87 9.66
CA ILE A 167 12.14 22.56 8.44
C ILE A 167 11.45 23.92 8.20
N GLU A 168 10.29 24.13 8.82
CA GLU A 168 9.52 25.38 8.70
C GLU A 168 10.23 26.57 9.34
N ASP A 169 10.87 26.37 10.51
CA ASP A 169 11.66 27.41 11.18
C ASP A 169 12.79 27.91 10.27
N LEU A 170 13.50 27.00 9.61
CA LEU A 170 14.57 27.33 8.69
C LEU A 170 14.06 27.94 7.36
N ARG A 171 12.97 27.40 6.80
CA ARG A 171 12.36 27.93 5.55
C ARG A 171 11.74 29.31 5.73
N SER A 172 11.35 29.67 6.97
CA SER A 172 10.87 31.02 7.30
C SER A 172 11.98 32.08 7.24
N ILE A 173 13.25 31.65 7.35
CA ILE A 173 14.42 32.52 7.41
C ILE A 173 15.21 32.49 6.10
N PHE A 174 15.23 31.35 5.39
CA PHE A 174 16.04 31.17 4.17
C PHE A 174 15.28 30.46 3.04
N SER A 175 15.51 30.92 1.80
CA SER A 175 15.10 30.20 0.60
C SER A 175 16.16 29.15 0.23
N TYR A 176 15.77 27.88 0.27
CA TYR A 176 16.67 26.75 -0.03
C TYR A 176 16.55 26.24 -1.47
N GLY A 177 15.87 26.97 -2.36
CA GLY A 177 15.69 26.56 -3.75
C GLY A 177 15.17 25.11 -3.86
N ASP A 178 15.88 24.30 -4.64
CA ASP A 178 15.54 22.90 -4.90
C ASP A 178 16.35 21.87 -4.13
N VAL A 179 17.02 22.29 -3.05
CA VAL A 179 17.93 21.46 -2.22
C VAL A 179 17.28 20.17 -1.66
N SER A 180 15.95 20.05 -1.70
CA SER A 180 15.21 18.84 -1.30
C SER A 180 14.46 18.13 -2.44
N LYS A 181 14.70 18.44 -3.72
CA LYS A 181 13.93 17.90 -4.86
C LYS A 181 13.85 16.38 -4.93
N ASN A 182 14.84 15.67 -4.37
CA ASN A 182 14.89 14.22 -4.41
C ASN A 182 14.22 13.53 -3.22
N ASP A 183 13.79 14.26 -2.17
CA ASP A 183 13.01 13.63 -1.10
C ASP A 183 11.55 13.51 -1.53
N LYS A 184 11.16 12.26 -1.81
CA LYS A 184 9.80 11.94 -2.22
C LYS A 184 8.86 12.24 -1.06
N LYS A 185 7.88 13.10 -1.27
CA LYS A 185 6.94 13.51 -0.22
C LYS A 185 5.91 12.43 0.15
N VAL A 186 5.96 11.25 -0.46
CA VAL A 186 5.01 10.16 -0.17
C VAL A 186 5.21 9.61 1.24
N TYR A 187 4.14 9.10 1.87
CA TYR A 187 4.24 8.34 3.11
C TYR A 187 5.15 7.11 2.94
N MET A 188 6.04 6.90 3.90
CA MET A 188 6.99 5.78 3.93
C MET A 188 7.04 5.27 5.37
N LEU A 189 6.83 3.97 5.57
CA LEU A 189 6.88 3.37 6.90
C LEU A 189 8.30 3.49 7.48
N SER A 190 9.33 3.43 6.64
CA SER A 190 10.73 3.59 7.09
C SER A 190 11.05 4.99 7.64
N LYS A 191 10.11 5.95 7.57
CA LYS A 191 10.26 7.33 8.05
C LYS A 191 9.34 7.64 9.22
N ASP A 192 8.45 6.72 9.57
CA ASP A 192 7.46 6.87 10.63
C ASP A 192 8.01 6.34 11.95
N ILE A 193 8.61 7.23 12.74
CA ILE A 193 9.25 6.86 14.01
C ILE A 193 8.26 6.22 14.99
N ASP A 194 7.01 6.67 15.02
CA ASP A 194 6.02 6.18 15.97
C ASP A 194 5.61 4.74 15.67
N LEU A 195 5.33 4.45 14.40
CA LEU A 195 4.99 3.09 13.96
C LEU A 195 6.21 2.17 13.94
N LEU A 196 7.39 2.66 13.58
CA LEU A 196 8.63 1.89 13.69
C LEU A 196 8.88 1.44 15.14
N LYS A 197 8.83 2.37 16.10
CA LYS A 197 8.98 2.04 17.52
C LYS A 197 7.94 1.02 17.98
N TYR A 198 6.70 1.15 17.51
CA TYR A 198 5.66 0.16 17.79
C TYR A 198 6.01 -1.23 17.22
N VAL A 199 6.40 -1.34 15.94
CA VAL A 199 6.80 -2.61 15.32
C VAL A 199 7.99 -3.24 16.04
N PHE A 200 8.97 -2.44 16.49
CA PHE A 200 10.11 -2.93 17.26
C PHE A 200 9.69 -3.64 18.56
N THR A 201 8.60 -3.23 19.20
CA THR A 201 8.07 -3.93 20.39
C THR A 201 7.57 -5.35 20.08
N LYS A 202 7.35 -5.68 18.80
CA LYS A 202 6.84 -6.96 18.32
C LYS A 202 7.90 -7.77 17.55
N LYS A 203 9.16 -7.34 17.57
CA LYS A 203 10.27 -7.95 16.80
C LYS A 203 10.48 -9.45 17.04
N GLU A 204 10.14 -9.94 18.23
CA GLU A 204 10.25 -11.38 18.57
C GLU A 204 9.19 -12.26 17.86
N LYS A 205 8.15 -11.64 17.28
CA LYS A 205 7.03 -12.36 16.62
C LYS A 205 7.04 -12.24 15.11
N VAL A 206 7.64 -11.18 14.57
CA VAL A 206 7.65 -10.87 13.13
C VAL A 206 9.03 -10.36 12.79
N ASP A 207 9.74 -11.02 11.87
CA ASP A 207 11.11 -10.72 11.49
C ASP A 207 11.20 -9.56 10.48
N TYR A 208 10.24 -9.51 9.55
CA TYR A 208 10.24 -8.52 8.47
C TYR A 208 8.86 -7.91 8.22
N ILE A 209 8.86 -6.63 7.86
CA ILE A 209 7.71 -5.97 7.26
C ILE A 209 8.00 -5.72 5.78
N ILE A 210 7.09 -6.16 4.91
CA ILE A 210 7.02 -5.72 3.52
C ILE A 210 5.91 -4.68 3.45
N PHE A 211 6.26 -3.40 3.32
CA PHE A 211 5.29 -2.32 3.23
C PHE A 211 5.11 -1.89 1.78
N VAL A 212 3.86 -1.87 1.31
CA VAL A 212 3.51 -1.48 -0.05
C VAL A 212 2.63 -0.23 -0.01
N ASN A 213 3.10 0.84 -0.66
CA ASN A 213 2.35 2.07 -0.86
C ASN A 213 2.20 2.33 -2.36
N ARG A 214 0.96 2.29 -2.85
CA ARG A 214 0.64 2.40 -4.27
C ARG A 214 -0.17 3.65 -4.54
N SER A 215 0.51 4.68 -5.03
CA SER A 215 -0.10 5.94 -5.44
C SER A 215 -0.25 6.01 -6.95
N CYS A 216 -1.41 6.45 -7.44
CA CYS A 216 -1.56 6.81 -8.85
C CYS A 216 -0.76 8.07 -9.24
N VAL A 217 -0.33 8.87 -8.26
CA VAL A 217 0.43 10.10 -8.45
C VAL A 217 1.93 9.86 -8.28
N ASP A 218 2.31 9.11 -7.24
CA ASP A 218 3.71 8.98 -6.84
C ASP A 218 4.35 7.67 -7.34
N GLY A 219 3.54 6.75 -7.87
CA GLY A 219 3.97 5.42 -8.30
C GLY A 219 3.91 4.37 -7.18
N LEU A 220 4.66 3.29 -7.37
CA LEU A 220 4.74 2.15 -6.47
C LEU A 220 5.98 2.27 -5.56
N TYR A 221 5.77 2.06 -4.26
CA TYR A 221 6.81 2.01 -3.26
C TYR A 221 6.72 0.70 -2.49
N ILE A 222 7.85 0.01 -2.40
CA ILE A 222 7.98 -1.23 -1.65
C ILE A 222 9.17 -1.07 -0.70
N GLU A 223 8.92 -1.30 0.58
CA GLU A 223 9.92 -1.24 1.64
C GLU A 223 10.00 -2.60 2.34
N VAL A 224 11.20 -3.11 2.57
CA VAL A 224 11.46 -4.28 3.41
C VAL A 224 12.23 -3.81 4.63
N ILE A 225 11.67 -4.01 5.82
CA ILE A 225 12.25 -3.52 7.08
C ILE A 225 12.47 -4.71 8.01
N LYS A 226 13.72 -4.92 8.45
CA LYS A 226 14.03 -5.91 9.50
C LYS A 226 13.61 -5.36 10.86
N THR A 227 12.70 -6.05 11.54
CA THR A 227 12.08 -5.55 12.78
C THR A 227 13.08 -5.45 13.94
N GLU A 228 13.98 -6.42 14.04
CA GLU A 228 15.02 -6.49 15.08
C GLU A 228 15.95 -5.26 15.06
N LYS A 229 16.15 -4.68 13.88
CA LYS A 229 17.11 -3.60 13.63
C LYS A 229 16.46 -2.23 13.42
N ILE A 230 15.17 -2.10 13.77
CA ILE A 230 14.45 -0.83 13.63
C ILE A 230 15.06 0.28 14.48
N ILE A 231 15.60 -0.02 15.67
CA ILE A 231 16.15 1.04 16.53
C ILE A 231 17.31 1.78 15.85
N GLU A 232 18.16 1.07 15.10
CA GLU A 232 19.26 1.65 14.32
C GLU A 232 18.72 2.58 13.23
N LEU A 233 17.61 2.20 12.58
CA LEU A 233 16.92 3.05 11.60
C LEU A 233 16.33 4.30 12.27
N VAL A 234 15.71 4.17 13.44
CA VAL A 234 15.14 5.29 14.20
C VAL A 234 16.23 6.30 14.59
N ASP A 235 17.40 5.84 15.03
CA ASP A 235 18.52 6.71 15.42
C ASP A 235 19.02 7.57 14.25
N ILE A 236 18.99 7.05 13.02
CA ILE A 236 19.40 7.78 11.80
C ILE A 236 18.40 8.90 11.44
N LEU A 237 17.11 8.72 11.77
CA LEU A 237 16.05 9.66 11.38
C LEU A 237 16.08 10.99 12.17
N LYS A 238 16.89 11.09 13.23
CA LYS A 238 17.08 12.29 14.08
C LYS A 238 15.75 12.94 14.50
N ASP A 239 15.37 14.02 13.82
CA ASP A 239 14.20 14.86 14.12
C ASP A 239 12.88 14.27 13.60
N GLY A 240 12.95 13.26 12.74
CA GLY A 240 11.79 12.57 12.19
C GLY A 240 11.00 13.39 11.16
N TYR A 241 9.80 12.91 10.87
CA TYR A 241 8.92 13.48 9.86
C TYR A 241 7.55 13.77 10.47
N ILE A 242 6.89 14.80 9.93
CA ILE A 242 5.46 15.02 10.16
C ILE A 242 4.68 14.46 8.97
N PHE A 243 3.52 13.90 9.25
CA PHE A 243 2.63 13.33 8.23
C PHE A 243 1.33 14.09 8.16
N TYR A 244 0.92 14.43 6.94
CA TYR A 244 -0.30 15.18 6.70
C TYR A 244 -1.02 14.65 5.45
N PRO A 245 -2.36 14.63 5.44
CA PRO A 245 -3.11 14.22 4.27
C PRO A 245 -3.10 15.32 3.20
N ILE A 246 -3.13 14.92 1.93
CA ILE A 246 -3.48 15.82 0.84
C ILE A 246 -4.89 15.56 0.35
N ASN A 247 -5.54 16.62 -0.13
CA ASN A 247 -6.80 16.49 -0.85
C ASN A 247 -6.53 15.90 -2.22
N LEU A 248 -6.92 14.66 -2.41
CA LEU A 248 -6.91 13.99 -3.70
C LEU A 248 -8.34 13.88 -4.23
N TYR A 249 -8.46 13.94 -5.54
CA TYR A 249 -9.69 13.73 -6.27
C TYR A 249 -9.56 12.42 -7.04
N THR A 250 -10.45 11.47 -6.80
CA THR A 250 -10.44 10.20 -7.53
C THR A 250 -11.49 10.24 -8.62
N GLY A 251 -11.07 10.40 -9.87
CA GLY A 251 -11.92 10.26 -11.06
C GLY A 251 -11.58 9.00 -11.86
N LYS A 252 -12.49 8.59 -12.74
CA LYS A 252 -12.22 7.57 -13.76
C LYS A 252 -12.66 8.10 -15.13
N PHE A 253 -11.86 7.78 -16.15
CA PHE A 253 -12.07 8.19 -17.52
C PHE A 253 -11.86 7.00 -18.46
N SER A 254 -12.61 6.96 -19.55
CA SER A 254 -12.46 5.95 -20.60
C SER A 254 -12.70 6.56 -21.97
N ILE A 255 -12.03 5.99 -22.98
CA ILE A 255 -12.28 6.23 -24.40
C ILE A 255 -12.42 4.87 -25.07
N GLY A 256 -13.55 4.65 -25.74
CA GLY A 256 -13.76 3.52 -26.64
C GLY A 256 -13.71 3.99 -28.09
N VAL A 257 -13.09 3.19 -28.94
CA VAL A 257 -13.03 3.41 -30.39
C VAL A 257 -13.46 2.13 -31.09
N LYS A 258 -14.42 2.23 -32.01
CA LYS A 258 -14.79 1.12 -32.89
C LYS A 258 -13.77 1.03 -34.03
N ARG A 259 -12.99 -0.06 -34.07
CA ARG A 259 -12.04 -0.31 -35.15
C ARG A 259 -12.78 -0.96 -36.33
N PHE A 260 -12.61 -0.43 -37.54
CA PHE A 260 -13.07 -1.11 -38.75
C PHE A 260 -12.15 -2.30 -39.03
N GLY A 261 -12.75 -3.47 -39.24
CA GLY A 261 -12.09 -4.59 -39.92
C GLY A 261 -12.01 -4.28 -41.40
N ASP A 262 -10.86 -4.61 -41.99
CA ASP A 262 -10.37 -4.21 -43.30
C ASP A 262 -11.41 -4.28 -44.42
N LEU A 263 -11.65 -3.13 -45.07
CA LEU A 263 -12.29 -3.09 -46.39
C LEU A 263 -11.38 -3.83 -47.37
N CYS A 264 -11.71 -5.10 -47.65
CA CYS A 264 -11.27 -5.83 -48.83
C CYS A 264 -11.94 -5.24 -50.08
#